data_AF-A0ABD0QBL9-F1
#
_entry.id   AF-A0ABD0QBL9-F1
#
_cell.length_a   1.000
_cell.length_b   1.000
_cell.length_c   1.000
_cell.angle_alpha   90.00
_cell.angle_beta   90.00
_cell.angle_gamma   90.00
#
_symmetry.space_group_name_H-M   'P 1'
#
loop_
_entity.id
_entity.type
_entity.pdbx_description
1 polymer ?
#
loop_
_entity_poly.entity_id
_entity_poly.type
_entity_poly.pdbx_seq_one_letter_code
_entity_poly.pdbx_strand_id
1 'polypeptide(L)'
;DLNVDEFEEMFKTKAQGPAIDITSSKQKTSQKLPNKISLLDANRAKNLAITLRKVGKTSEEICRAIQMFDLRTLPVDFVECLMRFIPTEAELKVLRQYEKERKPLENLTDEDRFMIQFSKIERLMQKMTIMAFVGNFTESIQMLTP
;
A
#
# COMPACT_ATOMS: atom_id res chain seq x y z
N ASP A 1 -45.67 -30.68 -26.82
CA ASP A 1 -44.66 -30.65 -25.75
C ASP A 1 -43.51 -29.73 -26.13
N LEU A 2 -43.02 -28.92 -25.18
CA LEU A 2 -41.82 -28.09 -25.35
C LEU A 2 -40.59 -28.96 -25.07
N ASN A 3 -39.71 -29.09 -26.06
CA ASN A 3 -38.45 -29.81 -25.90
C ASN A 3 -37.42 -28.92 -25.20
N VAL A 4 -37.32 -29.09 -23.88
CA VAL A 4 -36.50 -28.25 -23.00
C VAL A 4 -35.00 -28.45 -23.25
N ASP A 5 -34.60 -29.65 -23.69
CA ASP A 5 -33.20 -29.98 -23.95
C ASP A 5 -32.65 -29.23 -25.17
N GLU A 6 -33.47 -29.08 -26.21
CA GLU A 6 -33.10 -28.35 -27.43
C GLU A 6 -33.02 -26.84 -27.17
N PHE A 7 -33.91 -26.31 -26.32
CA PHE A 7 -33.87 -24.91 -25.91
C PHE A 7 -32.63 -24.59 -25.07
N GLU A 8 -32.22 -25.50 -24.17
CA GLU A 8 -31.02 -25.33 -23.37
C GLU A 8 -29.74 -25.34 -24.22
N GLU A 9 -29.67 -26.16 -25.27
CA GLU A 9 -28.56 -26.13 -26.23
C GLU A 9 -28.49 -24.81 -27.01
N MET A 10 -29.63 -24.32 -27.51
CA MET A 10 -29.67 -23.10 -28.31
C MET A 10 -29.33 -21.82 -27.52
N PHE A 11 -29.60 -21.80 -26.21
CA PHE A 11 -29.38 -20.63 -25.35
C PHE A 11 -28.18 -20.75 -24.38
N LYS A 12 -27.35 -21.77 -24.54
CA LYS A 12 -26.13 -21.97 -23.73
C LYS A 12 -25.15 -20.81 -23.85
N THR A 13 -24.75 -20.25 -22.71
CA THR A 13 -23.72 -19.20 -22.65
C THR A 13 -22.35 -19.79 -22.35
N LYS A 14 -21.27 -19.08 -22.72
CA LYS A 14 -19.87 -19.51 -22.54
C LYS A 14 -19.44 -19.78 -21.08
N ALA A 15 -20.35 -19.62 -20.10
CA ALA A 15 -20.11 -19.87 -18.68
C ALA A 15 -20.50 -21.29 -18.22
N GLN A 16 -21.19 -22.08 -19.05
CA GLN A 16 -21.50 -23.47 -18.71
C GLN A 16 -20.37 -24.40 -19.21
N GLY A 17 -19.50 -24.79 -18.28
CA GLY A 17 -18.55 -25.88 -18.50
C GLY A 17 -19.25 -27.24 -18.61
N PRO A 18 -18.55 -28.31 -19.05
CA PRO A 18 -19.15 -29.63 -19.23
C PRO A 18 -19.71 -30.17 -17.90
N ALA A 19 -20.76 -30.98 -18.00
CA ALA A 19 -21.49 -31.56 -16.87
C ALA A 19 -20.52 -32.18 -15.84
N ILE A 20 -20.66 -31.74 -14.59
CA ILE A 20 -19.76 -32.07 -13.50
C ILE A 20 -20.06 -33.49 -13.03
N ASP A 21 -19.13 -34.41 -13.24
CA ASP A 21 -19.12 -35.71 -12.55
C ASP A 21 -18.64 -35.49 -11.10
N ILE A 22 -19.45 -35.92 -10.12
CA ILE A 22 -19.36 -35.61 -8.68
C ILE A 22 -18.26 -36.44 -7.97
N THR A 23 -17.12 -36.69 -8.62
CA THR A 23 -16.04 -37.48 -8.01
C THR A 23 -14.65 -36.88 -8.27
N SER A 24 -14.46 -35.60 -7.97
CA SER A 24 -13.10 -35.04 -7.83
C SER A 24 -13.14 -33.71 -7.09
N SER A 25 -12.85 -33.77 -5.78
CA SER A 25 -12.54 -32.60 -4.96
C SER A 25 -11.27 -31.92 -5.50
N LYS A 26 -11.43 -31.04 -6.50
CA LYS A 26 -10.38 -30.11 -6.91
C LYS A 26 -10.43 -28.92 -5.96
N GLN A 27 -9.80 -29.12 -4.80
CA GLN A 27 -9.32 -28.02 -3.98
C GLN A 27 -8.45 -27.13 -4.88
N LYS A 28 -9.01 -26.02 -5.35
CA LYS A 28 -8.20 -24.86 -5.72
C LYS A 28 -7.53 -24.43 -4.42
N THR A 29 -6.30 -24.89 -4.21
CA THR A 29 -5.40 -24.27 -3.25
C THR A 29 -5.09 -22.89 -3.81
N SER A 30 -5.97 -21.92 -3.54
CA SER A 30 -5.48 -20.57 -3.29
C SER A 30 -4.41 -20.75 -2.24
N GLN A 31 -3.15 -20.55 -2.64
CA GLN A 31 -2.08 -20.39 -1.66
C GLN A 31 -2.57 -19.25 -0.76
N LYS A 32 -3.10 -19.60 0.41
CA LYS A 32 -3.45 -18.64 1.43
C LYS A 32 -2.13 -18.00 1.81
N LEU A 33 -1.83 -16.87 1.17
CA LEU A 33 -0.84 -15.94 1.69
C LEU A 33 -1.16 -15.80 3.19
N PRO A 34 -0.15 -15.85 4.09
CA PRO A 34 -0.39 -15.67 5.51
C PRO A 34 -1.34 -14.48 5.69
N ASN A 35 -2.44 -14.66 6.42
CA ASN A 35 -3.42 -13.60 6.65
C ASN A 35 -2.74 -12.46 7.42
N LYS A 36 -2.08 -11.55 6.69
CA LYS A 36 -1.47 -10.35 7.25
C LYS A 36 -2.60 -9.46 7.80
N ILE A 37 -2.41 -8.96 9.00
CA ILE A 37 -3.31 -8.06 9.71
C ILE A 37 -3.06 -6.65 9.21
N SER A 38 -4.12 -5.96 8.79
CA SER A 38 -4.07 -4.54 8.44
C SER A 38 -4.54 -3.69 9.61
N LEU A 39 -3.78 -2.66 10.00
CA LEU A 39 -4.21 -1.67 11.02
C LEU A 39 -4.77 -0.40 10.37
N LEU A 40 -4.22 -0.01 9.21
CA LEU A 40 -4.77 1.02 8.36
C LEU A 40 -6.09 0.59 7.72
N ASP A 41 -6.92 1.57 7.35
CA ASP A 41 -8.08 1.31 6.49
C ASP A 41 -7.63 0.82 5.11
N ALA A 42 -8.50 0.03 4.46
CA ALA A 42 -8.16 -0.64 3.21
C ALA A 42 -7.78 0.32 2.07
N ASN A 43 -8.41 1.49 1.99
CA ASN A 43 -8.12 2.46 0.93
C ASN A 43 -6.78 3.14 1.16
N ARG A 44 -6.49 3.53 2.41
CA ARG A 44 -5.21 4.12 2.78
C ARG A 44 -4.06 3.14 2.60
N ALA A 45 -4.21 1.89 3.06
CA ALA A 45 -3.23 0.84 2.84
C ALA A 45 -2.97 0.63 1.33
N LYS A 46 -4.03 0.48 0.52
CA LYS A 46 -3.89 0.32 -0.93
C LYS A 46 -3.18 1.50 -1.60
N ASN A 47 -3.54 2.73 -1.26
CA ASN A 47 -2.92 3.92 -1.84
C ASN A 47 -1.45 4.06 -1.42
N LEU A 48 -1.13 3.69 -0.18
CA LEU A 48 0.24 3.65 0.30
C LEU A 48 1.05 2.58 -0.43
N ALA A 49 0.51 1.37 -0.60
CA ALA A 49 1.13 0.28 -1.35
C ALA A 49 1.49 0.69 -2.79
N ILE A 50 0.57 1.37 -3.49
CA ILE A 50 0.81 1.90 -4.84
C ILE A 50 1.96 2.92 -4.83
N THR A 51 1.96 3.82 -3.83
CA THR A 51 2.96 4.87 -3.66
C THR A 51 4.34 4.27 -3.41
N LEU A 52 4.46 3.31 -2.48
CA LEU A 52 5.71 2.62 -2.16
C LEU A 52 6.22 1.80 -3.36
N ARG A 53 5.34 1.12 -4.09
CA ARG A 53 5.71 0.37 -5.30
C ARG A 53 6.27 1.27 -6.40
N LYS A 54 5.75 2.50 -6.55
CA LYS A 54 6.26 3.47 -7.53
C LYS A 54 7.72 3.87 -7.24
N VAL A 55 8.13 3.87 -5.97
CA VAL A 55 9.51 4.20 -5.59
C VAL A 55 10.47 3.03 -5.68
N GLY A 56 9.99 1.83 -5.38
CA GLY A 56 10.82 0.62 -5.46
C GLY A 56 12.00 0.64 -4.46
N LYS A 57 11.82 1.27 -3.30
CA LYS A 57 12.79 1.28 -2.19
C LYS A 57 12.21 0.61 -0.96
N THR A 58 13.08 0.08 -0.10
CA THR A 58 12.65 -0.51 1.16
C THR A 58 12.21 0.56 2.15
N SER A 59 11.41 0.17 3.14
CA SER A 59 10.98 1.06 4.23
C SER A 59 12.17 1.71 4.93
N GLU A 60 13.23 0.93 5.15
CA GLU A 60 14.45 1.39 5.81
C GLU A 60 15.22 2.41 4.96
N GLU A 61 15.29 2.20 3.64
CA GLU A 61 15.91 3.16 2.71
C GLU A 61 15.15 4.49 2.69
N ILE A 62 13.82 4.44 2.61
CA ILE A 62 12.96 5.63 2.61
C ILE A 62 13.13 6.40 3.93
N CYS A 63 13.01 5.70 5.07
CA CYS A 63 13.14 6.33 6.38
C CYS A 63 14.53 6.95 6.59
N ARG A 64 15.59 6.26 6.16
CA ARG A 64 16.97 6.77 6.21
C ARG A 64 17.15 8.00 5.32
N ALA A 65 16.62 7.97 4.10
CA ALA A 65 16.68 9.11 3.18
C ALA A 65 16.02 10.36 3.79
N ILE A 66 14.87 10.21 4.46
CA ILE A 66 14.21 11.32 5.16
C ILE A 66 15.05 11.82 6.33
N GLN A 67 15.64 10.91 7.11
CA GLN A 67 16.48 11.28 8.25
C GLN A 67 17.70 12.10 7.81
N MET A 68 18.26 11.78 6.64
CA MET A 68 19.47 12.37 6.06
C MET A 68 19.19 13.49 5.03
N PHE A 69 17.93 13.84 4.78
CA PHE A 69 17.51 14.80 3.74
C PHE A 69 18.04 14.46 2.33
N ASP A 70 18.13 13.17 1.99
CA ASP A 70 18.71 12.71 0.73
C ASP A 70 17.71 12.72 -0.43
N LEU A 71 17.61 13.86 -1.11
CA LEU A 71 16.75 14.07 -2.28
C LEU A 71 17.20 13.29 -3.53
N ARG A 72 18.42 12.72 -3.54
CA ARG A 72 18.86 11.86 -4.66
C ARG A 72 18.24 10.47 -4.55
N THR A 73 18.18 9.94 -3.34
CA THR A 73 17.49 8.68 -3.04
C THR A 73 15.98 8.87 -3.04
N LEU A 74 15.48 10.01 -2.54
CA LEU A 74 14.07 10.29 -2.42
C LEU A 74 13.69 11.57 -3.20
N PRO A 75 13.35 11.47 -4.50
CA PRO A 75 13.01 12.62 -5.32
C PRO A 75 11.84 13.43 -4.77
N VAL A 76 11.83 14.74 -5.05
CA VAL A 76 10.85 15.69 -4.49
C VAL A 76 9.39 15.31 -4.78
N ASP A 77 9.07 14.88 -6.01
CA ASP A 77 7.73 14.39 -6.38
C ASP A 77 7.23 13.30 -5.44
N PHE A 78 8.15 12.43 -4.99
CA PHE A 78 7.82 11.37 -4.06
C PHE A 78 7.69 11.87 -2.63
N VAL A 79 8.55 12.79 -2.20
CA VAL A 79 8.41 13.46 -0.89
C VAL A 79 7.01 14.06 -0.78
N GLU A 80 6.56 14.81 -1.79
CA GLU A 80 5.22 15.41 -1.85
C GLU A 80 4.11 14.35 -1.85
N CYS A 81 4.30 13.25 -2.59
CA CYS A 81 3.36 12.14 -2.54
C CYS A 81 3.27 11.54 -1.13
N LEU A 82 4.40 11.32 -0.48
CA LEU A 82 4.51 10.68 0.82
C LEU A 82 4.02 11.59 1.96
N MET A 83 4.06 12.91 1.79
CA MET A 83 3.46 13.86 2.74
C MET A 83 1.95 13.61 2.96
N ARG A 84 1.23 13.11 1.95
CA ARG A 84 -0.19 12.72 2.06
C ARG A 84 -0.43 11.50 2.95
N PHE A 85 0.64 10.78 3.30
CA PHE A 85 0.63 9.60 4.14
C PHE A 85 1.28 9.84 5.51
N ILE A 86 1.52 11.10 5.90
CA ILE A 86 1.88 11.41 7.29
C ILE A 86 0.80 10.80 8.21
N PRO A 87 1.19 9.96 9.20
CA PRO A 87 0.23 9.29 10.06
C PRO A 87 -0.63 10.29 10.82
N THR A 88 -1.94 10.07 10.84
CA THR A 88 -2.86 10.86 11.67
C THR A 88 -2.73 10.50 13.14
N GLU A 89 -3.19 11.35 14.06
CA GLU A 89 -3.16 11.02 15.49
C GLU A 89 -3.93 9.73 15.84
N ALA A 90 -5.03 9.47 15.14
CA ALA A 90 -5.81 8.25 15.31
C ALA A 90 -5.01 7.01 14.89
N GLU A 91 -4.34 7.06 13.74
CA GLU A 91 -3.46 5.99 13.26
C GLU A 91 -2.30 5.78 14.22
N LEU A 92 -1.64 6.85 14.67
CA LEU A 92 -0.54 6.77 15.64
C LEU A 92 -0.95 6.05 16.92
N LYS A 93 -2.16 6.29 17.42
CA LYS A 93 -2.67 5.58 18.61
C LYS A 93 -2.76 4.08 18.37
N VAL A 94 -3.32 3.66 17.24
CA VAL A 94 -3.47 2.23 16.88
C VAL A 94 -2.10 1.57 16.67
N LEU A 95 -1.21 2.21 15.92
CA LEU A 95 0.14 1.72 15.64
C LEU A 95 0.95 1.55 16.95
N ARG A 96 0.94 2.57 17.81
CA ARG A 96 1.63 2.53 19.11
C ARG A 96 1.05 1.49 20.05
N GLN A 97 -0.27 1.31 20.05
CA GLN A 97 -0.92 0.29 20.86
C GLN A 97 -0.49 -1.12 20.43
N TYR A 98 -0.44 -1.37 19.11
CA TYR A 98 0.04 -2.64 18.57
C TYR A 98 1.50 -2.93 18.98
N GLU A 99 2.38 -1.93 18.91
CA GLU A 99 3.77 -2.07 19.36
C GLU A 99 3.89 -2.30 20.87
N LYS A 100 3.08 -1.58 21.67
CA LYS A 100 3.07 -1.72 23.12
C LYS A 100 2.64 -3.11 23.56
N GLU A 101 1.71 -3.73 22.85
CA GLU A 101 1.25 -5.10 23.07
C GLU A 101 2.29 -6.16 22.63
N ARG A 102 3.45 -5.74 22.10
CA ARG A 102 4.53 -6.62 21.61
C ARG A 102 4.04 -7.67 20.62
N LYS A 103 3.02 -7.32 19.84
CA LYS A 103 2.52 -8.19 18.79
C LYS A 103 3.57 -8.33 17.68
N PRO A 104 3.69 -9.52 17.06
CA PRO A 104 4.70 -9.77 16.03
C PRO A 104 4.45 -8.90 14.80
N LEU A 105 5.43 -8.05 14.46
CA LEU A 105 5.37 -7.16 13.30
C LEU A 105 5.32 -7.92 11.97
N GLU A 106 5.77 -9.18 11.95
CA GLU A 106 5.71 -10.09 10.79
C GLU A 106 4.27 -10.41 10.38
N ASN A 107 3.32 -10.31 11.31
CA ASN A 107 1.91 -10.52 11.02
C ASN A 107 1.24 -9.30 10.39
N LEU A 108 1.90 -8.15 10.36
CA LEU A 108 1.34 -6.94 9.77
C LEU A 108 1.52 -6.90 8.26
N THR A 109 0.67 -6.12 7.58
CA THR A 109 0.90 -5.73 6.18
C THR A 109 2.20 -4.96 6.04
N ASP A 110 2.78 -4.95 4.84
CA ASP A 110 4.04 -4.25 4.60
C ASP A 110 3.85 -2.73 4.76
N GLU A 111 2.65 -2.24 4.47
CA GLU A 111 2.21 -0.86 4.65
C GLU A 111 2.14 -0.45 6.12
N ASP A 112 1.57 -1.30 6.99
CA ASP A 112 1.54 -1.02 8.43
C ASP A 112 2.95 -1.06 9.04
N ARG A 113 3.79 -2.01 8.62
CA ARG A 113 5.20 -2.06 9.03
C ARG A 113 5.94 -0.80 8.62
N PHE A 114 5.70 -0.32 7.39
CA PHE A 114 6.22 0.97 6.93
C PHE A 114 5.73 2.11 7.82
N MET A 115 4.42 2.20 8.10
CA MET A 115 3.86 3.29 8.91
C MET A 115 4.42 3.32 10.33
N ILE A 116 4.67 2.16 10.94
CA ILE A 116 5.36 2.08 12.24
C ILE A 116 6.75 2.72 12.15
N GLN A 117 7.58 2.33 11.16
CA GLN A 117 8.92 2.90 10.99
C GLN A 117 8.87 4.41 10.66
N PHE A 118 7.98 4.78 9.75
CA PHE A 118 7.78 6.15 9.29
C PHE A 118 7.36 7.07 10.45
N SER A 119 6.44 6.62 11.31
CA SER A 119 5.98 7.37 12.48
C SER A 119 7.03 7.60 13.56
N LYS A 120 8.12 6.83 13.56
CA LYS A 120 9.22 6.95 14.53
C LYS A 120 10.25 7.99 14.11
N ILE A 121 10.15 8.54 12.90
CA ILE A 121 11.04 9.61 12.45
C ILE A 121 10.74 10.86 13.27
N GLU A 122 11.75 11.33 13.99
CA GLU A 122 11.65 12.55 14.77
C GLU A 122 11.38 13.76 13.88
N ARG A 123 10.41 14.59 14.29
CA ARG A 123 10.00 15.80 13.55
C ARG A 123 9.66 15.50 12.09
N LEU A 124 9.02 14.36 11.83
CA LEU A 124 8.69 13.86 10.50
C LEU A 124 8.07 14.95 9.61
N MET A 125 7.01 15.61 10.08
CA MET A 125 6.32 16.64 9.30
C MET A 125 7.27 17.76 8.88
N GLN A 126 8.08 18.28 9.82
CA GLN A 126 9.05 19.33 9.53
C GLN A 126 10.12 18.87 8.54
N LYS A 127 10.64 17.64 8.71
CA LYS A 127 11.64 17.08 7.78
C LYS A 127 11.08 16.97 6.36
N MET A 128 9.86 16.47 6.20
CA MET A 128 9.19 16.36 4.91
C MET A 128 8.97 17.74 4.27
N THR A 129 8.50 18.72 5.04
CA THR A 129 8.31 20.10 4.55
C THR A 129 9.62 20.73 4.09
N ILE A 130 10.72 20.53 4.83
CA ILE A 130 12.05 21.02 4.44
C ILE A 130 12.51 20.35 3.15
N MET A 131 12.37 19.03 3.03
CA MET A 131 12.75 18.31 1.81
C MET A 131 11.97 18.79 0.59
N ALA A 132 10.65 18.97 0.72
CA ALA A 132 9.82 19.51 -0.36
C ALA A 132 10.25 20.92 -0.76
N PHE A 133 10.47 21.80 0.22
CA PHE A 133 10.95 23.16 -0.04
C PHE A 133 12.30 23.19 -0.75
N VAL A 134 13.29 22.43 -0.26
CA VAL A 134 14.64 22.39 -0.85
C VAL A 134 14.59 21.80 -2.25
N GLY A 135 13.80 20.73 -2.47
CA GLY A 135 13.67 20.10 -3.77
C GLY A 135 13.07 21.01 -4.84
N ASN A 136 12.11 21.85 -4.46
CA ASN A 136 11.43 22.78 -5.37
C ASN A 136 12.09 24.16 -5.45
N PHE A 137 13.14 24.43 -4.66
CA PHE A 137 13.68 25.78 -4.50
C PHE A 137 14.16 26.39 -5.83
N THR A 138 14.94 25.65 -6.62
CA THR A 138 15.49 26.14 -7.88
C THR A 138 14.39 26.46 -8.89
N GLU A 139 13.41 25.57 -9.05
CA GLU A 139 12.28 25.78 -9.96
C GLU A 139 11.40 26.96 -9.49
N SER A 140 11.17 27.07 -8.18
CA SER A 140 10.39 28.18 -7.61
C SER A 140 11.08 29.53 -7.89
N ILE A 141 12.40 29.62 -7.73
CA ILE A 141 13.14 30.85 -8.03
C ILE A 141 13.10 31.19 -9.52
N GLN A 142 13.26 30.20 -10.41
CA GLN A 142 13.17 30.40 -11.86
C GLN A 142 11.79 30.86 -12.30
N MET A 143 10.72 30.32 -11.70
CA MET A 143 9.37 30.76 -11.99
C MET A 143 9.09 32.20 -11.50
N LEU A 144 9.70 32.60 -10.38
CA LEU A 144 9.55 33.93 -9.79
C LEU A 144 10.47 34.99 -10.41
N THR A 145 11.54 34.57 -11.10
CA THR A 145 12.55 35.46 -11.70
C THR A 145 12.61 35.21 -13.21
N PRO A 146 11.86 35.99 -14.01
CA PRO A 146 11.78 35.82 -15.46
C PRO A 146 13.08 36.15 -16.21
#